data_AF-A0A0F9HTT0-F1
#
_entry.id   AF-A0A0F9HTT0-F1
#
_cell.length_a   1.000
_cell.length_b   1.000
_cell.length_c   1.000
_cell.angle_alpha   90.00
_cell.angle_beta   90.00
_cell.angle_gamma   90.00
#
_symmetry.space_group_name_H-M   'P 1'
#
loop_
_entity.id
_entity.type
_entity.pdbx_description
1 polymer ?
#
loop_
_entity_poly.entity_id
_entity_poly.type
_entity_poly.pdbx_seq_one_letter_code
_entity_poly.pdbx_strand_id
1 'polypeptide(L)'
;MGTSNLISVGTTLQDLRRAVQKLASLKLNADSAITFGSITLDNLTANRLTYADADKLLSSVADLTTWVAGTTNQISIADDGDGSITLSTPQDIHTGASPTFAGLTILSPAPILVFQDSNSLGAASIGYIEWRDSGGGRAGFLGNNSSGNDDLYWKNEQGGNIGIETTGAGEFQIFANTVIPDDGYI
;
A
#
# COMPACT_ATOMS: atom_id res chain seq x y z
N MET A 1 79.59 -14.50 15.53
CA MET A 1 78.45 -14.64 14.59
C MET A 1 77.61 -13.37 14.69
N GLY A 2 77.95 -12.35 13.91
CA GLY A 2 77.20 -11.09 13.89
C GLY A 2 76.06 -11.21 12.89
N THR A 3 74.83 -11.09 13.36
CA THR A 3 73.63 -11.13 12.54
C THR A 3 73.65 -9.97 11.55
N SER A 4 73.68 -10.25 10.25
CA SER A 4 73.52 -9.25 9.21
C SER A 4 72.18 -8.55 9.40
N ASN A 5 72.23 -7.28 9.78
CA ASN A 5 71.07 -6.41 9.85
C ASN A 5 70.67 -6.12 8.39
N LEU A 6 69.80 -6.97 7.83
CA LEU A 6 69.39 -6.98 6.43
C LEU A 6 68.57 -5.72 6.13
N ILE A 7 69.25 -4.61 5.84
CA ILE A 7 68.65 -3.50 5.11
C ILE A 7 68.77 -3.88 3.63
N SER A 8 67.62 -4.00 2.95
CA SER A 8 67.57 -4.31 1.52
C SER A 8 68.43 -3.30 0.73
N VAL A 9 69.29 -3.80 -0.15
CA VAL A 9 70.14 -2.99 -1.03
C VAL A 9 69.23 -2.08 -1.87
N GLY A 10 69.21 -0.79 -1.55
CA GLY A 10 68.36 0.20 -2.21
C GLY A 10 67.61 1.16 -1.27
N THR A 11 67.58 0.88 0.04
CA THR A 11 67.09 1.84 1.06
C THR A 11 68.17 2.05 2.11
N THR A 12 68.53 3.29 2.42
CA THR A 12 69.46 3.59 3.52
C THR A 12 68.70 3.71 4.84
N LEU A 13 69.42 3.63 5.97
CA LEU A 13 68.84 3.93 7.29
C LEU A 13 68.26 5.36 7.35
N GLN A 14 68.79 6.28 6.55
CA GLN A 14 68.30 7.64 6.46
C GLN A 14 66.97 7.73 5.69
N ASP A 15 66.78 6.91 4.66
CA ASP A 15 65.51 6.83 3.90
C ASP A 15 64.39 6.30 4.78
N LEU A 16 64.67 5.27 5.59
CA LEU A 16 63.73 4.75 6.57
C LEU A 16 63.33 5.82 7.59
N ARG A 17 64.30 6.56 8.14
CA ARG A 17 64.02 7.67 9.07
C ARG A 17 63.17 8.76 8.42
N ARG A 18 63.46 9.13 7.18
CA ARG A 18 62.67 10.11 6.42
C ARG A 18 61.24 9.63 6.20
N ALA A 19 61.03 8.35 5.89
CA ALA A 19 59.70 7.77 5.72
C ALA A 19 58.90 7.80 7.03
N VAL A 20 59.53 7.40 8.16
CA VAL A 20 58.91 7.44 9.48
C VAL A 20 58.59 8.88 9.91
N GLN A 21 59.49 9.84 9.67
CA GLN A 21 59.24 11.25 9.96
C GLN A 21 58.09 11.84 9.13
N LYS A 22 58.02 11.49 7.84
CA LYS A 22 56.88 11.88 6.98
C LYS A 22 55.57 11.34 7.52
N LEU A 23 55.54 10.07 7.92
CA LEU A 23 54.34 9.46 8.50
C LEU A 23 53.95 10.12 9.84
N ALA A 24 54.92 10.36 10.73
CA ALA A 24 54.68 11.05 12.00
C ALA A 24 54.23 12.51 11.79
N SER A 25 54.69 13.17 10.73
CA SER A 25 54.32 14.54 10.41
C SER A 25 52.88 14.71 9.94
N LEU A 26 52.21 13.63 9.54
CA LEU A 26 50.79 13.64 9.13
C LEU A 26 49.86 13.92 10.33
N LYS A 27 50.34 13.76 11.57
CA LYS A 27 49.64 14.10 12.83
C LYS A 27 48.23 13.50 12.96
N LEU A 28 48.05 12.25 12.53
CA LEU A 28 46.77 11.56 12.69
C LEU A 28 46.43 11.42 14.19
N ASN A 29 45.34 12.05 14.60
CA ASN A 29 44.75 12.00 15.94
C ASN A 29 43.21 11.92 15.82
N ALA A 30 42.50 11.80 16.94
CA ALA A 30 41.04 11.65 16.96
C ALA A 30 40.27 12.81 16.29
N ASP A 31 40.91 13.98 16.16
CA ASP A 31 40.32 15.19 15.58
C ASP A 31 40.85 15.47 14.16
N SER A 32 41.67 14.58 13.61
CA SER A 32 42.27 14.77 12.29
C SER A 32 41.24 14.59 11.19
N ALA A 33 41.06 15.63 10.37
CA ALA A 33 40.34 15.50 9.12
C ALA A 33 41.27 14.89 8.07
N ILE A 34 40.90 13.70 7.56
CA ILE A 34 41.63 13.01 6.50
C ILE A 34 40.73 12.99 5.25
N THR A 35 41.28 13.40 4.10
CA THR A 35 40.57 13.33 2.82
C THR A 35 41.26 12.31 1.92
N PHE A 36 40.48 11.35 1.42
CA PHE A 36 40.93 10.37 0.43
C PHE A 36 40.25 10.62 -0.91
N GLY A 37 40.92 10.30 -2.02
CA GLY A 37 40.29 10.34 -3.35
C GLY A 37 39.25 9.22 -3.52
N SER A 38 39.55 8.04 -2.97
CA SER A 38 38.62 6.92 -2.84
C SER A 38 39.01 6.07 -1.62
N ILE A 39 38.04 5.33 -1.09
CA ILE A 39 38.25 4.35 -0.02
C ILE A 39 37.56 3.06 -0.49
N THR A 40 38.31 1.96 -0.52
CA THR A 40 37.75 0.62 -0.67
C THR A 40 37.60 0.01 0.72
N LEU A 41 36.40 -0.47 1.03
CA LEU A 41 36.07 -1.07 2.32
C LEU A 41 35.64 -2.52 2.10
N ASP A 42 36.62 -3.43 2.05
CA ASP A 42 36.43 -4.83 1.62
C ASP A 42 35.46 -5.64 2.50
N ASN A 43 35.22 -5.19 3.73
CA ASN A 43 34.30 -5.84 4.66
C ASN A 43 32.84 -5.43 4.46
N LEU A 44 32.56 -4.44 3.60
CA LEU A 44 31.19 -4.04 3.27
C LEU A 44 30.63 -4.87 2.10
N THR A 45 29.32 -5.02 2.09
CA THR A 45 28.59 -5.59 0.96
C THR A 45 28.32 -4.52 -0.09
N ALA A 46 28.62 -4.83 -1.36
CA ALA A 46 28.35 -3.93 -2.48
C ALA A 46 26.86 -3.57 -2.57
N ASN A 47 26.57 -2.32 -2.94
CA ASN A 47 25.22 -1.77 -3.09
C ASN A 47 24.35 -1.76 -1.81
N ARG A 48 24.90 -1.97 -0.62
CA ARG A 48 24.11 -1.94 0.63
C ARG A 48 24.26 -0.62 1.38
N LEU A 49 23.19 -0.21 2.06
CA LEU A 49 23.24 0.86 3.06
C LEU A 49 24.24 0.49 4.16
N THR A 50 24.95 1.47 4.69
CA THR A 50 25.93 1.28 5.76
C THR A 50 25.47 1.95 7.06
N TYR A 51 25.87 1.37 8.19
CA TYR A 51 25.60 1.88 9.53
C TYR A 51 26.80 1.64 10.44
N ALA A 52 26.84 2.31 11.58
CA ALA A 52 27.79 1.99 12.64
C ALA A 52 27.19 0.91 13.55
N ASP A 53 27.87 -0.22 13.69
CA ASP A 53 27.42 -1.32 14.54
C ASP A 53 27.60 -1.01 16.05
N ALA A 54 27.34 -2.02 16.90
CA ALA A 54 27.46 -1.88 18.35
C ALA A 54 28.89 -1.51 18.81
N ASP A 55 29.90 -1.89 18.04
CA ASP A 55 31.32 -1.57 18.28
C ASP A 55 31.75 -0.27 17.58
N LYS A 56 30.80 0.43 16.95
CA LYS A 56 30.97 1.65 16.16
C LYS A 56 31.82 1.44 14.90
N LEU A 57 31.90 0.20 14.41
CA LEU A 57 32.52 -0.11 13.13
C LEU A 57 31.51 0.11 12.01
N LEU A 58 31.99 0.58 10.86
CA LEU A 58 31.16 0.71 9.67
C LEU A 58 30.84 -0.67 9.12
N SER A 59 29.56 -0.98 9.02
CA SER A 59 29.03 -2.28 8.59
C SER A 59 27.88 -2.09 7.61
N SER A 60 27.59 -3.12 6.81
CA SER A 60 26.45 -3.14 5.89
C SER A 60 25.17 -3.55 6.63
N VAL A 61 24.05 -2.90 6.31
CA VAL A 61 22.74 -3.33 6.77
C VAL A 61 22.38 -4.65 6.09
N ALA A 62 22.32 -5.73 6.88
CA ALA A 62 22.07 -7.08 6.38
C ALA A 62 20.60 -7.33 6.02
N ASP A 63 19.67 -6.66 6.72
CA ASP A 63 18.23 -6.69 6.45
C ASP A 63 17.69 -5.26 6.60
N LEU A 64 17.28 -4.65 5.51
CA LEU A 64 16.79 -3.27 5.49
C LEU A 64 15.46 -3.11 6.25
N THR A 65 14.69 -4.19 6.44
CA THR A 65 13.43 -4.15 7.20
C THR A 65 13.65 -3.92 8.71
N THR A 66 14.88 -4.07 9.20
CA THR A 66 15.24 -3.75 10.60
C THR A 66 15.25 -2.25 10.89
N TRP A 67 15.41 -1.41 9.87
CA TRP A 67 15.42 0.06 10.00
C TRP A 67 14.09 0.68 9.60
N VAL A 68 13.37 0.04 8.68
CA VAL A 68 12.05 0.48 8.22
C VAL A 68 11.08 -0.67 8.39
N ALA A 69 10.34 -0.65 9.50
CA ALA A 69 9.37 -1.67 9.81
C ALA A 69 8.02 -1.38 9.12
N GLY A 70 7.42 -2.42 8.54
CA GLY A 70 6.04 -2.37 8.05
C GLY A 70 5.03 -2.41 9.20
N THR A 71 3.78 -2.05 8.88
CA THR A 71 2.64 -2.21 9.79
C THR A 71 1.74 -3.32 9.27
N THR A 72 1.42 -4.29 10.13
CA THR A 72 0.55 -5.43 9.76
C THR A 72 -0.78 -4.93 9.20
N ASN A 73 -1.23 -5.54 8.11
CA ASN A 73 -2.46 -5.17 7.37
C ASN A 73 -2.46 -3.77 6.74
N GLN A 74 -1.30 -3.09 6.70
CA GLN A 74 -1.16 -1.77 6.11
C GLN A 74 -0.01 -1.79 5.10
N ILE A 75 1.24 -1.80 5.55
CA ILE A 75 2.40 -1.73 4.65
C ILE A 75 3.25 -2.98 4.83
N SER A 76 3.41 -3.75 3.76
CA SER A 76 4.42 -4.79 3.70
C SER A 76 5.72 -4.19 3.18
N ILE A 77 6.81 -4.44 3.90
CA ILE A 77 8.16 -3.99 3.54
C ILE A 77 9.02 -5.23 3.39
N ALA A 78 9.70 -5.36 2.26
CA ALA A 78 10.61 -6.46 1.98
C ALA A 78 11.97 -5.94 1.50
N ASP A 79 13.04 -6.54 2.03
CA ASP A 79 14.39 -6.42 1.48
C ASP A 79 14.51 -7.40 0.30
N ASP A 80 14.81 -6.88 -0.88
CA ASP A 80 14.97 -7.66 -2.12
C ASP A 80 16.43 -8.05 -2.40
N GLY A 81 17.34 -7.75 -1.47
CA GLY A 81 18.73 -8.14 -1.52
C GLY A 81 19.62 -7.23 -2.38
N ASP A 82 19.05 -6.28 -3.14
CA ASP A 82 19.80 -5.45 -4.08
C ASP A 82 20.30 -4.11 -3.50
N GLY A 83 19.90 -3.82 -2.25
CA GLY A 83 20.18 -2.55 -1.59
C GLY A 83 19.00 -1.60 -1.52
N SER A 84 17.84 -2.01 -2.04
CA SER A 84 16.60 -1.26 -1.97
C SER A 84 15.55 -1.96 -1.10
N ILE A 85 14.41 -1.29 -0.93
CA ILE A 85 13.24 -1.85 -0.26
C ILE A 85 12.06 -1.81 -1.22
N THR A 86 11.32 -2.91 -1.29
CA THR A 86 10.02 -2.93 -1.97
C THR A 86 8.92 -2.66 -0.96
N LEU A 87 8.10 -1.65 -1.24
CA LEU A 87 6.94 -1.26 -0.44
C LEU A 87 5.67 -1.70 -1.15
N SER A 88 4.80 -2.43 -0.45
CA SER A 88 3.43 -2.73 -0.91
C SER A 88 2.43 -2.12 0.05
N THR A 89 1.66 -1.15 -0.42
CA THR A 89 0.57 -0.51 0.31
C THR A 89 -0.75 -1.27 0.11
N PRO A 90 -1.78 -1.05 0.95
CA PRO A 90 -3.11 -1.59 0.68
C PRO A 90 -3.65 -1.05 -0.63
N GLN A 91 -4.75 -1.65 -1.10
CA GLN A 91 -5.52 -1.13 -2.23
C GLN A 91 -5.86 0.36 -2.00
N ASP A 92 -5.68 1.18 -3.04
CA ASP A 92 -6.01 2.59 -2.98
C ASP A 92 -7.51 2.79 -2.66
N ILE A 93 -7.80 3.75 -1.78
CA ILE A 93 -9.17 4.13 -1.38
C ILE A 93 -9.49 5.59 -1.67
N HIS A 94 -8.63 6.28 -2.43
CA HIS A 94 -8.90 7.64 -2.90
C HIS A 94 -10.07 7.68 -3.89
N THR A 95 -10.59 8.88 -4.18
CA THR A 95 -11.80 9.08 -5.01
C THR A 95 -11.65 8.62 -6.46
N GLY A 96 -10.43 8.34 -6.93
CA GLY A 96 -10.16 7.78 -8.25
C GLY A 96 -9.94 6.26 -8.25
N ALA A 97 -9.92 5.60 -7.09
CA ALA A 97 -9.72 4.15 -7.01
C ALA A 97 -10.99 3.38 -7.36
N SER A 98 -10.79 2.19 -7.92
CA SER A 98 -11.85 1.18 -8.12
C SER A 98 -11.51 -0.06 -7.30
N PRO A 99 -11.78 -0.06 -5.98
CA PRO A 99 -11.44 -1.18 -5.14
C PRO A 99 -12.26 -2.43 -5.46
N THR A 100 -11.68 -3.61 -5.19
CA THR A 100 -12.31 -4.92 -5.46
C THR A 100 -12.30 -5.74 -4.18
N PHE A 101 -13.49 -6.15 -3.74
CA PHE A 101 -13.66 -6.93 -2.53
C PHE A 101 -14.18 -8.32 -2.89
N ALA A 102 -13.59 -9.38 -2.31
CA ALA A 102 -14.13 -10.73 -2.44
C ALA A 102 -15.49 -10.88 -1.74
N GLY A 103 -15.75 -10.06 -0.72
CA GLY A 103 -17.03 -9.92 -0.05
C GLY A 103 -17.08 -8.63 0.78
N LEU A 104 -18.29 -8.11 1.03
CA LEU A 104 -18.52 -6.91 1.83
C LEU A 104 -19.50 -7.21 2.96
N THR A 105 -19.12 -6.90 4.19
CA THR A 105 -20.01 -6.91 5.38
C THR A 105 -19.87 -5.58 6.10
N ILE A 106 -20.99 -4.89 6.34
CA ILE A 106 -21.02 -3.59 7.01
C ILE A 106 -21.57 -3.80 8.43
N LEU A 107 -20.71 -3.65 9.44
CA LEU A 107 -21.07 -3.73 10.85
C LEU A 107 -21.01 -2.33 11.46
N SER A 108 -22.17 -1.82 11.89
CA SER A 108 -22.29 -0.52 12.56
C SER A 108 -23.44 -0.60 13.58
N PRO A 109 -23.39 0.14 14.70
CA PRO A 109 -24.54 0.30 15.59
C PRO A 109 -25.78 0.90 14.88
N ALA A 110 -25.56 1.61 13.78
CA ALA A 110 -26.59 2.09 12.86
C ALA A 110 -26.06 1.92 11.42
N PRO A 111 -26.20 0.73 10.82
CA PRO A 111 -25.70 0.48 9.48
C PRO A 111 -26.58 1.20 8.46
N ILE A 112 -25.96 2.02 7.62
CA ILE A 112 -26.62 2.70 6.51
C ILE A 112 -25.78 2.44 5.25
N LEU A 113 -26.44 1.99 4.18
CA LEU A 113 -25.88 1.96 2.84
C LEU A 113 -26.59 3.04 2.03
N VAL A 114 -25.88 4.10 1.66
CA VAL A 114 -26.42 5.22 0.87
C VAL A 114 -25.89 5.10 -0.56
N PHE A 115 -26.81 5.06 -1.52
CA PHE A 115 -26.51 5.29 -2.93
C PHE A 115 -26.90 6.73 -3.26
N GLN A 116 -25.91 7.60 -3.45
CA GLN A 116 -26.12 9.00 -3.80
C GLN A 116 -25.30 9.36 -5.03
N ASP A 117 -25.95 9.99 -6.00
CA ASP A 117 -25.26 10.62 -7.11
C ASP A 117 -24.55 11.88 -6.61
N SER A 118 -23.22 11.85 -6.60
CA SER A 118 -22.37 12.92 -6.06
C SER A 118 -22.16 14.08 -7.03
N ASN A 119 -22.62 13.98 -8.28
CA ASN A 119 -22.46 15.01 -9.30
C ASN A 119 -23.78 15.65 -9.77
N SER A 120 -24.90 15.30 -9.16
CA SER A 120 -26.21 15.78 -9.63
C SER A 120 -26.43 17.26 -9.29
N LEU A 121 -26.75 18.06 -10.31
CA LEU A 121 -27.16 19.47 -10.19
C LEU A 121 -28.67 19.62 -9.88
N GLY A 122 -29.34 18.58 -9.36
CA GLY A 122 -30.78 18.56 -9.09
C GLY A 122 -31.21 17.45 -8.12
N ALA A 123 -32.52 17.25 -7.95
CA ALA A 123 -33.10 16.26 -7.02
C ALA A 123 -33.10 14.81 -7.55
N ALA A 124 -32.24 14.48 -8.52
CA ALA A 124 -32.21 13.15 -9.12
C ALA A 124 -31.60 12.12 -8.15
N SER A 125 -32.35 11.05 -7.88
CA SER A 125 -31.79 9.84 -7.24
C SER A 125 -31.51 8.79 -8.32
N ILE A 126 -30.24 8.42 -8.50
CA ILE A 126 -29.85 7.24 -9.28
C ILE A 126 -29.11 6.35 -8.30
N GLY A 127 -29.75 5.26 -7.90
CA GLY A 127 -29.19 4.34 -6.93
C GLY A 127 -29.91 3.01 -7.02
N TYR A 128 -29.17 1.97 -7.42
CA TYR A 128 -29.67 0.61 -7.45
C TYR A 128 -28.61 -0.37 -7.00
N ILE A 129 -29.06 -1.46 -6.39
CA ILE A 129 -28.27 -2.68 -6.23
C ILE A 129 -28.44 -3.47 -7.51
N GLU A 130 -27.34 -3.74 -8.22
CA GLU A 130 -27.32 -4.52 -9.46
C GLU A 130 -26.86 -5.95 -9.19
N TRP A 131 -27.54 -6.92 -9.80
CA TRP A 131 -27.03 -8.27 -9.96
C TRP A 131 -26.52 -8.42 -11.38
N ARG A 132 -25.30 -8.95 -11.55
CA ARG A 132 -24.70 -9.23 -12.86
C ARG A 132 -24.43 -10.71 -13.01
N ASP A 133 -24.46 -11.20 -14.25
CA ASP A 133 -24.01 -12.54 -14.58
C ASP A 133 -22.47 -12.62 -14.63
N SER A 134 -21.93 -13.84 -14.76
CA SER A 134 -20.49 -14.07 -14.83
C SER A 134 -19.81 -13.54 -16.10
N GLY A 135 -20.59 -13.20 -17.14
CA GLY A 135 -20.13 -12.55 -18.37
C GLY A 135 -20.15 -11.02 -18.28
N GLY A 136 -20.60 -10.46 -17.16
CA GLY A 136 -20.72 -9.02 -16.95
C GLY A 136 -22.01 -8.41 -17.49
N GLY A 137 -23.00 -9.18 -17.93
CA GLY A 137 -24.34 -8.70 -18.27
C GLY A 137 -25.19 -8.38 -17.04
N ARG A 138 -26.14 -7.45 -17.12
CA ARG A 138 -27.07 -7.15 -16.02
C ARG A 138 -28.13 -8.26 -15.93
N ALA A 139 -28.28 -8.83 -14.74
CA ALA A 139 -29.27 -9.86 -14.45
C ALA A 139 -30.56 -9.30 -13.81
N GLY A 140 -30.43 -8.20 -13.07
CA GLY A 140 -31.56 -7.50 -12.46
C GLY A 140 -31.09 -6.38 -11.54
N PHE A 141 -32.04 -5.66 -10.95
CA PHE A 141 -31.72 -4.63 -9.96
C PHE A 141 -32.88 -4.33 -9.00
N LEU A 142 -32.54 -3.75 -7.86
CA LEU A 142 -33.45 -3.10 -6.92
C LEU A 142 -33.04 -1.63 -6.77
N GLY A 143 -33.93 -0.69 -7.08
CA GLY A 143 -33.69 0.74 -6.89
C GLY A 143 -34.32 1.62 -7.95
N ASN A 144 -33.85 2.86 -8.04
CA ASN A 144 -34.31 3.83 -9.03
C ASN A 144 -33.39 3.83 -10.26
N ASN A 145 -33.96 3.57 -11.43
CA ASN A 145 -33.27 3.56 -12.72
C ASN A 145 -33.50 4.84 -13.54
N SER A 146 -34.27 5.82 -13.04
CA SER A 146 -34.51 7.10 -13.72
C SER A 146 -34.71 8.25 -12.75
N SER A 147 -34.06 9.37 -13.01
CA SER A 147 -34.07 10.58 -12.18
C SER A 147 -35.41 11.32 -12.08
N GLY A 148 -36.44 10.92 -12.83
CA GLY A 148 -37.74 11.61 -12.90
C GLY A 148 -38.91 10.84 -12.29
N ASN A 149 -38.66 9.70 -11.66
CA ASN A 149 -39.71 8.86 -11.08
C ASN A 149 -39.29 8.41 -9.68
N ASP A 150 -40.14 8.61 -8.67
CA ASP A 150 -39.87 8.23 -7.27
C ASP A 150 -40.18 6.75 -7.00
N ASP A 151 -40.49 5.98 -8.04
CA ASP A 151 -40.83 4.58 -7.93
C ASP A 151 -39.62 3.72 -7.54
N LEU A 152 -39.81 2.86 -6.53
CA LEU A 152 -38.90 1.77 -6.24
C LEU A 152 -39.18 0.61 -7.21
N TYR A 153 -38.20 0.25 -8.03
CA TYR A 153 -38.34 -0.84 -8.99
C TYR A 153 -37.58 -2.09 -8.54
N TRP A 154 -38.20 -3.27 -8.66
CA TRP A 154 -37.54 -4.58 -8.60
C TRP A 154 -37.74 -5.32 -9.93
N LYS A 155 -36.65 -5.55 -10.68
CA LYS A 155 -36.65 -6.13 -12.05
C LYS A 155 -35.82 -7.39 -12.12
N ASN A 156 -36.34 -8.41 -12.80
CA ASN A 156 -35.59 -9.53 -13.33
C ASN A 156 -35.54 -9.37 -14.86
N GLU A 157 -34.34 -9.34 -15.43
CA GLU A 157 -34.11 -9.08 -16.86
C GLU A 157 -33.66 -10.32 -17.65
N GLN A 158 -33.47 -11.46 -16.98
CA GLN A 158 -32.95 -12.70 -17.58
C GLN A 158 -34.03 -13.80 -17.71
N GLY A 159 -35.29 -13.47 -17.42
CA GLY A 159 -36.43 -14.40 -17.41
C GLY A 159 -36.61 -15.13 -16.07
N GLY A 160 -37.79 -15.73 -15.86
CA GLY A 160 -38.20 -16.32 -14.59
C GLY A 160 -39.11 -15.42 -13.75
N ASN A 161 -39.20 -15.68 -12.44
CA ASN A 161 -40.13 -15.01 -11.54
C ASN A 161 -39.43 -13.96 -10.67
N ILE A 162 -40.19 -12.97 -10.19
CA ILE A 162 -39.82 -12.11 -9.05
C ILE A 162 -40.73 -12.56 -7.91
N GLY A 163 -40.17 -13.20 -6.90
CA GLY A 163 -40.91 -13.81 -5.79
C GLY A 163 -40.69 -13.06 -4.48
N ILE A 164 -41.76 -12.94 -3.68
CA ILE A 164 -41.70 -12.53 -2.28
C ILE A 164 -42.22 -13.70 -1.46
N GLU A 165 -41.34 -14.34 -0.70
CA GLU A 165 -41.66 -15.53 0.07
C GLU A 165 -41.39 -15.28 1.55
N THR A 166 -42.24 -15.82 2.41
CA THR A 166 -42.01 -15.86 3.86
C THR A 166 -41.88 -17.32 4.29
N THR A 167 -41.02 -17.59 5.28
CA THR A 167 -40.93 -18.91 5.89
C THR A 167 -41.69 -18.91 7.22
N GLY A 168 -42.48 -19.95 7.49
CA GLY A 168 -43.34 -20.01 8.69
C GLY A 168 -44.68 -19.29 8.52
N ALA A 169 -45.16 -18.62 9.57
CA ALA A 169 -46.46 -17.92 9.60
C ALA A 169 -46.35 -16.45 9.14
N GLY A 170 -45.71 -16.19 8.00
CA GLY A 170 -45.57 -14.83 7.47
C GLY A 170 -46.76 -14.40 6.60
N GLU A 171 -46.94 -13.08 6.48
CA GLU A 171 -48.01 -12.44 5.69
C GLU A 171 -47.38 -11.46 4.70
N PHE A 172 -47.89 -11.41 3.47
CA PHE A 172 -47.54 -10.36 2.50
C PHE A 172 -48.71 -9.39 2.37
N GLN A 173 -48.48 -8.15 2.78
CA GLN A 173 -49.49 -7.08 2.75
C GLN A 173 -49.08 -6.00 1.76
N ILE A 174 -50.00 -5.59 0.89
CA ILE A 174 -49.85 -4.41 0.04
C ILE A 174 -50.86 -3.37 0.51
N PHE A 175 -50.35 -2.23 0.97
CA PHE A 175 -51.17 -1.05 1.26
C PHE A 175 -51.02 -0.07 0.11
N ALA A 176 -52.10 0.22 -0.60
CA ALA A 176 -52.12 1.21 -1.67
C ALA A 176 -53.13 2.31 -1.32
N ASN A 177 -52.72 3.57 -1.46
CA ASN A 177 -53.66 4.70 -1.46
C ASN A 177 -54.19 4.87 -2.87
N THR A 178 -55.26 4.16 -3.23
CA THR A 178 -55.88 4.29 -4.55
C THR A 178 -56.76 5.55 -4.55
N VAL A 179 -56.35 6.57 -5.29
CA VAL A 179 -57.27 7.66 -5.67
C VAL A 179 -58.15 7.12 -6.78
N ILE A 180 -59.41 6.81 -6.48
CA ILE A 180 -60.40 6.47 -7.52
C ILE A 180 -60.96 7.81 -8.01
N PRO A 181 -60.68 8.24 -9.25
CA PRO A 181 -61.35 9.41 -9.80
C PRO A 181 -62.84 9.13 -9.89
N ASP A 182 -63.66 10.07 -9.43
CA ASP A 182 -65.11 10.01 -9.58
C ASP A 182 -65.42 10.15 -11.08
N ASP A 183 -65.68 9.02 -11.75
CA ASP A 183 -66.13 9.00 -13.14
C ASP A 183 -67.57 9.52 -13.17
N GLY A 184 -67.71 10.84 -13.06
CA GLY A 184 -68.97 11.55 -13.08
C GLY A 184 -69.75 11.29 -14.36
N TYR A 185 -70.53 10.21 -14.39
CA TYR A 185 -71.61 10.02 -15.33
C TYR A 185 -72.80 10.85 -14.83
N ILE A 186 -72.98 12.01 -15.48
CA ILE A 186 -74.24 12.77 -15.49
C ILE A 186 -75.07 12.26 -16.68
#